data_AF-A0A0R1YII3-F1
#
_entry.id   AF-A0A0R1YII3-F1
#
_cell.length_a   1.000
_cell.length_b   1.000
_cell.length_c   1.000
_cell.angle_alpha   90.00
_cell.angle_beta   90.00
_cell.angle_gamma   90.00
#
_symmetry.space_group_name_H-M   'P 1'
#
loop_
_entity.id
_entity.type
_entity.pdbx_description
1 polymer ?
#
loop_
_entity_poly.entity_id
_entity_poly.type
_entity_poly.pdbx_seq_one_letter_code
_entity_poly.pdbx_strand_id
1 'polypeptide(L)'
;MTKEELKSKALNKLFKNQGIYNGLIGVGLLYSVFLTSNPIEISRLLLVYIILVALYGSITSDKKIILTQGGLAILALISTFF
;
A
#
# COMPACT_ATOMS: atom_id res chain seq x y z
N MET A 1 -30.56 -13.86 -4.40
CA MET A 1 -29.20 -13.84 -3.83
C MET A 1 -29.30 -13.74 -2.32
N THR A 2 -28.58 -14.57 -1.59
CA THR A 2 -28.56 -14.55 -0.12
C THR A 2 -27.65 -13.44 0.41
N LYS A 3 -27.82 -13.04 1.68
CA LYS A 3 -26.96 -12.03 2.32
C LYS A 3 -25.49 -12.45 2.34
N GLU A 4 -25.22 -13.75 2.42
CA GLU A 4 -23.87 -14.33 2.38
C GLU A 4 -23.24 -14.20 0.99
N GLU A 5 -24.00 -14.43 -0.08
CA GLU A 5 -23.55 -14.22 -1.46
C GLU A 5 -23.25 -12.74 -1.76
N LEU A 6 -24.05 -11.82 -1.21
CA LEU A 6 -23.79 -10.39 -1.31
C LEU A 6 -22.51 -10.00 -0.58
N LYS A 7 -22.31 -10.52 0.64
CA LYS A 7 -21.11 -10.27 1.44
C LYS A 7 -19.86 -10.82 0.75
N SER A 8 -19.90 -12.04 0.21
CA SER A 8 -18.75 -12.63 -0.49
C SER A 8 -18.38 -11.86 -1.75
N LYS A 9 -19.37 -11.44 -2.55
CA LYS A 9 -19.14 -10.61 -3.74
C LYS A 9 -18.58 -9.24 -3.38
N ALA A 10 -19.09 -8.60 -2.32
CA ALA A 10 -18.57 -7.34 -1.83
C ALA A 10 -17.14 -7.47 -1.30
N LEU A 11 -16.85 -8.50 -0.51
CA LEU A 11 -15.51 -8.80 0.02
C LEU A 11 -14.50 -9.03 -1.11
N ASN A 12 -14.88 -9.82 -2.11
CA ASN A 12 -14.06 -10.08 -3.29
C ASN A 12 -13.77 -8.80 -4.08
N LYS A 13 -14.76 -7.91 -4.22
CA LYS A 13 -14.57 -6.61 -4.87
C LYS A 13 -13.62 -5.72 -4.06
N LEU A 14 -13.77 -5.69 -2.73
CA LEU A 14 -12.89 -4.92 -1.84
C LEU A 14 -11.43 -5.39 -1.94
N PHE A 15 -11.17 -6.70 -1.86
CA PHE A 15 -9.82 -7.24 -1.99
C PHE A 15 -9.20 -6.96 -3.37
N LYS A 16 -9.99 -7.07 -4.45
CA LYS A 16 -9.53 -6.70 -5.79
C LYS A 16 -9.15 -5.22 -5.87
N ASN A 17 -9.98 -4.34 -5.33
CA ASN A 17 -9.70 -2.91 -5.31
C ASN A 17 -8.42 -2.61 -4.51
N GLN A 18 -8.27 -3.21 -3.33
CA GLN A 18 -7.06 -3.05 -2.52
C GLN A 18 -5.80 -3.54 -3.25
N GLY A 19 -5.90 -4.66 -3.96
CA GLY A 19 -4.81 -5.17 -4.81
C GLY A 19 -4.42 -4.20 -5.92
N ILE A 20 -5.40 -3.60 -6.62
CA ILE A 20 -5.14 -2.62 -7.68
C ILE A 20 -4.49 -1.35 -7.13
N TYR A 21 -5.01 -0.78 -6.03
CA TYR A 21 -4.42 0.43 -5.43
C TYR A 21 -2.97 0.17 -5.00
N ASN A 22 -2.71 -0.94 -4.33
CA ASN A 22 -1.37 -1.32 -3.90
C ASN A 22 -0.43 -1.58 -5.10
N GLY A 23 -0.94 -2.24 -6.15
CA GLY A 23 -0.21 -2.48 -7.38
C GLY A 23 0.19 -1.18 -8.10
N LEU A 24 -0.72 -0.22 -8.22
CA LEU A 24 -0.43 1.08 -8.85
C LEU A 24 0.60 1.89 -8.04
N ILE A 25 0.55 1.83 -6.71
CA ILE A 25 1.58 2.43 -5.86
C ILE A 25 2.93 1.75 -6.09
N GLY A 26 2.94 0.41 -6.21
CA GLY A 26 4.15 -0.34 -6.56
C GLY A 26 4.75 0.08 -7.91
N VAL A 27 3.91 0.30 -8.92
CA VAL A 27 4.35 0.89 -10.21
C VAL A 27 4.93 2.28 -10.01
N GLY A 28 4.31 3.11 -9.17
CA GLY A 28 4.84 4.43 -8.79
C GLY A 28 6.23 4.36 -8.14
N LEU A 29 6.47 3.37 -7.27
CA LEU A 29 7.80 3.13 -6.68
C LEU A 29 8.81 2.64 -7.72
N LEU A 30 8.44 1.77 -8.65
CA LEU A 30 9.32 1.36 -9.74
C LEU A 30 9.68 2.53 -10.65
N TYR A 31 8.69 3.35 -11.03
CA TYR A 31 8.94 4.58 -11.77
C TYR A 31 9.90 5.51 -11.03
N SER A 32 9.67 5.67 -9.72
CA SER A 32 10.51 6.45 -8.83
C SER A 32 11.95 5.94 -8.78
N VAL A 33 12.20 4.64 -8.78
CA VAL A 33 13.58 4.12 -8.69
C VAL A 33 14.29 4.15 -10.05
N PHE A 34 13.58 3.91 -11.16
CA PHE A 34 14.22 3.63 -12.45
C PHE A 34 14.11 4.73 -13.51
N LEU A 35 13.12 5.61 -13.43
CA LEU A 35 12.74 6.48 -14.57
C LEU A 35 12.79 7.98 -14.27
N THR A 36 12.70 8.39 -13.01
CA THR A 36 12.75 9.81 -12.62
C THR A 36 14.18 10.30 -12.38
N SER A 37 14.40 11.61 -12.56
CA SER A 37 15.64 12.29 -12.17
C SER A 37 15.78 12.47 -10.64
N ASN A 38 14.67 12.34 -9.90
CA ASN A 38 14.61 12.59 -8.45
C ASN A 38 14.14 11.34 -7.67
N PRO A 39 14.90 10.23 -7.72
CA PRO A 39 14.42 8.93 -7.27
C PRO A 39 14.18 8.83 -5.76
N ILE A 40 15.02 9.49 -4.96
CA ILE A 40 14.91 9.43 -3.50
C ILE A 40 13.70 10.22 -3.01
N GLU A 41 13.48 11.42 -3.54
CA GLU A 41 12.40 12.33 -3.12
C GLU A 41 11.02 11.72 -3.39
N ILE A 42 10.82 11.21 -4.61
CA ILE A 42 9.55 10.57 -5.00
C ILE A 42 9.34 9.27 -4.22
N SER A 43 10.39 8.47 -4.01
CA SER A 43 10.30 7.23 -3.25
C SER A 43 9.91 7.51 -1.81
N ARG A 44 10.55 8.48 -1.15
CA ARG A 44 10.23 8.87 0.23
C ARG A 44 8.79 9.36 0.36
N LEU A 45 8.32 10.18 -0.59
CA LEU A 45 6.93 10.66 -0.60
C LEU A 45 5.93 9.50 -0.69
N LEU A 46 6.15 8.57 -1.62
CA LEU A 46 5.29 7.39 -1.77
C LEU A 46 5.36 6.45 -0.57
N LEU A 47 6.54 6.24 0.02
CA LEU A 47 6.72 5.40 1.20
C LEU A 47 6.01 6.00 2.42
N VAL A 48 6.14 7.30 2.67
CA VAL A 48 5.39 7.99 3.74
C VAL A 48 3.89 7.85 3.52
N TYR A 49 3.42 8.02 2.27
CA TYR A 49 2.02 7.80 1.94
C TYR A 49 1.56 6.37 2.27
N ILE A 50 2.32 5.33 1.90
CA ILE A 50 2.00 3.94 2.24
C ILE A 50 1.91 3.74 3.76
N ILE A 51 2.83 4.34 4.53
CA ILE A 51 2.84 4.24 5.99
C ILE A 51 1.55 4.83 6.59
N LEU A 52 1.12 6.02 6.12
CA LEU A 52 -0.12 6.65 6.58
C LEU A 52 -1.36 5.83 6.25
N VAL A 53 -1.45 5.31 5.02
CA VAL A 53 -2.55 4.43 4.60
C VAL A 53 -2.56 3.13 5.40
N ALA A 54 -1.39 2.53 5.65
CA ALA A 54 -1.28 1.30 6.43
C ALA A 54 -1.67 1.53 7.90
N LEU A 55 -1.29 2.67 8.48
CA LEU A 55 -1.68 3.05 9.83
C LEU A 55 -3.21 3.15 9.94
N TYR A 56 -3.84 3.93 9.05
CA TYR A 56 -5.30 4.05 9.04
C TYR A 56 -5.99 2.70 8.78
N GLY A 57 -5.56 1.95 7.77
CA GLY A 57 -6.10 0.64 7.43
C GLY A 57 -5.96 -0.39 8.55
N SER A 58 -4.89 -0.31 9.36
CA SER A 58 -4.70 -1.18 10.52
C SER A 58 -5.68 -0.91 11.66
N ILE A 59 -6.16 0.33 11.78
CA ILE A 59 -7.16 0.75 12.77
C ILE A 59 -8.56 0.36 12.29
N THR A 60 -8.86 0.57 11.01
CA THR A 60 -10.23 0.46 10.50
C THR A 60 -10.59 -0.88 9.86
N SER A 61 -9.61 -1.68 9.43
CA SER A 61 -9.87 -2.84 8.57
C SER A 61 -9.21 -4.12 9.07
N ASP A 62 -7.88 -4.18 9.10
CA ASP A 62 -7.15 -5.35 9.59
C ASP A 62 -5.78 -4.93 10.14
N LYS A 63 -5.53 -5.25 11.42
CA LYS A 63 -4.27 -4.96 12.10
C LYS A 63 -3.05 -5.51 11.34
N LYS A 64 -3.18 -6.59 10.57
CA LYS A 64 -2.08 -7.17 9.77
C LYS A 64 -1.57 -6.22 8.69
N ILE A 65 -2.34 -5.21 8.28
CA ILE A 65 -1.94 -4.21 7.28
C ILE A 65 -0.69 -3.44 7.75
N ILE A 66 -0.55 -3.14 9.04
CA ILE A 66 0.64 -2.43 9.54
C ILE A 66 1.91 -3.26 9.36
N LEU A 67 1.85 -4.59 9.51
CA LEU A 67 3.02 -5.46 9.38
C LEU A 67 3.33 -5.75 7.91
N THR A 68 2.30 -6.04 7.12
CA THR A 68 2.44 -6.49 5.73
C THR A 68 2.67 -5.36 4.73
N GLN A 69 2.18 -4.15 4.99
CA GLN A 69 2.32 -3.00 4.10
C GLN A 69 3.16 -1.90 4.77
N GLY A 70 2.77 -1.49 5.99
CA GLY A 70 3.45 -0.42 6.71
C GLY A 70 4.90 -0.76 7.08
N GLY A 71 5.13 -1.96 7.62
CA GLY A 71 6.45 -2.40 8.05
C GLY A 71 7.46 -2.45 6.91
N LEU A 72 7.05 -3.00 5.76
CA LEU A 72 7.89 -3.00 4.55
C LEU A 72 8.21 -1.58 4.07
N ALA A 73 7.21 -0.68 4.10
CA ALA A 73 7.42 0.71 3.70
C ALA A 73 8.34 1.47 4.68
N ILE A 74 8.25 1.21 5.98
CA ILE A 74 9.16 1.78 6.99
C ILE A 74 10.59 1.31 6.74
N LEU A 75 10.80 0.00 6.55
CA LEU A 75 12.13 -0.55 6.27
C LEU A 75 12.73 0.04 5.00
N ALA A 76 11.94 0.12 3.92
CA ALA A 76 12.37 0.75 2.68
C ALA A 76 12.68 2.24 2.87
N LEU A 77 11.86 2.98 3.62
CA LEU A 77 12.09 4.40 3.90
C LEU A 77 13.42 4.61 4.64
N ILE A 78 13.66 3.82 5.68
CA ILE A 78 14.92 3.85 6.45
C ILE A 78 16.11 3.57 5.54
N SER A 79 16.01 2.60 4.62
CA SER A 79 17.10 2.30 3.68
C SER A 79 17.44 3.45 2.73
N THR A 80 16.56 4.44 2.53
CA THR A 80 16.87 5.59 1.68
C THR A 80 17.76 6.64 2.35
N PHE A 81 18.12 6.47 3.63
CA PHE A 81 18.95 7.43 4.40
C PHE A 81 20.42 7.02 4.53
N PHE A 82 20.79 5.85 4.02
CA PHE A 82 22.16 5.32 4.02
C PHE A 82 22.63 5.10 2.59
#